data_AF-A0A2M8Z5N5-F1
#
_entry.id   AF-A0A2M8Z5N5-F1
#
_cell.length_a   1.000
_cell.length_b   1.000
_cell.length_c   1.000
_cell.angle_alpha   90.00
_cell.angle_beta   90.00
_cell.angle_gamma   90.00
#
_symmetry.space_group_name_H-M   'P 1'
#
loop_
_entity.id
_entity.type
_entity.pdbx_description
1 polymer ?
#
loop_
_entity_poly.entity_id
_entity_poly.type
_entity_poly.pdbx_seq_one_letter_code
_entity_poly.pdbx_strand_id
1 'polypeptide(L)'
;MQVRVKLLMLLCTLFLTILCCGVGYADTHPACTGGQQHEFESHILKLNSEESEGQVENVCTLCGYTYIEYLPATGHHFGDWRVVEERPESGIRIERRECQGCHRGEVRTVRIELPSPDSDPAQEGESGINRMDLLLSASIGGVWGCTIAVLWYNSLVLNWYKRESSKALNRR
;
A
#
# COMPACT_ATOMS: atom_id res chain seq x y z
N MET A 1 27.48 -26.36 4.88
CA MET A 1 26.17 -27.05 5.11
C MET A 1 25.07 -26.09 5.55
N GLN A 2 25.34 -25.12 6.43
CA GLN A 2 24.30 -24.20 6.95
C GLN A 2 23.69 -23.24 5.93
N VAL A 3 24.45 -22.73 4.94
CA VAL A 3 23.92 -21.78 3.93
C VAL A 3 22.92 -22.45 2.98
N ARG A 4 23.18 -23.70 2.57
CA ARG A 4 22.27 -24.48 1.71
C ARG A 4 20.96 -24.82 2.42
N VAL A 5 21.01 -25.12 3.72
CA VAL A 5 19.82 -25.36 4.54
C VAL A 5 19.00 -24.08 4.73
N LYS A 6 19.65 -22.94 5.01
CA LYS A 6 18.96 -21.64 5.11
C LYS A 6 18.32 -21.21 3.79
N LEU A 7 19.00 -21.41 2.66
CA LEU A 7 18.45 -21.13 1.34
C LEU A 7 17.25 -22.02 1.01
N LEU A 8 17.35 -23.32 1.31
CA LEU A 8 16.24 -24.26 1.10
C LEU A 8 15.02 -23.91 1.95
N MET A 9 15.23 -23.55 3.22
CA MET A 9 14.15 -23.11 4.10
C MET A 9 13.49 -21.82 3.60
N LEU A 10 14.28 -20.86 3.11
CA LEU A 10 13.77 -19.59 2.58
C LEU A 10 12.95 -19.79 1.29
N LEU A 11 13.42 -20.67 0.40
CA LEU A 11 12.70 -21.06 -0.82
C LEU A 11 11.41 -21.83 -0.47
N CYS A 12 11.44 -22.74 0.50
CA CYS A 12 10.24 -23.43 0.98
C CYS A 12 9.22 -22.47 1.60
N THR A 13 9.66 -21.49 2.40
CA THR A 13 8.75 -20.47 2.95
C THR A 13 8.16 -19.60 1.87
N LEU A 14 8.96 -19.17 0.88
CA LEU A 14 8.46 -18.39 -0.26
C LEU A 14 7.41 -19.19 -1.06
N PHE A 15 7.70 -20.46 -1.33
CA PHE A 15 6.78 -21.33 -2.06
C PHE A 15 5.48 -21.57 -1.29
N LEU A 16 5.56 -21.80 0.03
CA LEU A 16 4.39 -21.93 0.91
C LEU A 16 3.59 -20.61 0.99
N THR A 17 4.25 -19.45 1.03
CA THR A 17 3.56 -18.16 1.00
C THR A 17 2.85 -17.91 -0.33
N ILE A 18 3.47 -18.26 -1.46
CA ILE A 18 2.85 -18.15 -2.79
C ILE A 18 1.64 -19.09 -2.88
N LEU A 19 1.75 -20.31 -2.35
CA LEU A 19 0.67 -21.29 -2.33
C LEU A 19 -0.50 -20.86 -1.40
N CYS A 20 -0.20 -20.22 -0.27
CA CYS A 20 -1.21 -19.67 0.65
C CYS A 20 -1.83 -18.36 0.17
N CYS A 21 -1.06 -17.49 -0.50
CA CYS A 21 -1.54 -16.21 -1.05
C CYS A 21 -2.22 -16.38 -2.42
N GLY A 22 -2.03 -17.51 -3.10
CA GLY A 22 -2.72 -17.84 -4.35
C GLY A 22 -4.23 -18.09 -4.20
N VAL A 23 -4.74 -18.18 -2.97
CA VAL A 23 -6.18 -18.31 -2.67
C VAL A 23 -6.66 -16.99 -2.08
N GLY A 24 -7.00 -16.02 -2.94
CA GLY A 24 -7.45 -14.71 -2.44
C GLY A 24 -8.09 -13.75 -3.43
N TYR A 25 -8.09 -14.04 -4.73
CA TYR A 25 -8.93 -13.32 -5.70
C TYR A 25 -9.98 -14.28 -6.23
N ALA A 26 -10.96 -14.62 -5.39
CA ALA A 26 -12.22 -15.05 -5.95
C ALA A 26 -12.84 -13.81 -6.58
N ASP A 27 -12.83 -13.72 -7.91
CA ASP A 27 -13.63 -12.73 -8.62
C ASP A 27 -15.07 -12.85 -8.12
N THR A 28 -15.54 -11.84 -7.40
CA THR A 28 -16.88 -11.82 -6.78
C THR A 28 -17.99 -11.57 -7.80
N HIS A 29 -17.64 -11.52 -9.08
CA HIS A 29 -18.58 -11.30 -10.17
C HIS A 29 -19.45 -12.55 -10.39
N PRO A 30 -20.77 -12.40 -10.49
CA PRO A 30 -21.64 -13.52 -10.85
C PRO A 30 -21.28 -14.04 -12.25
N ALA A 31 -21.55 -15.32 -12.51
CA ALA A 31 -21.41 -15.87 -13.84
C ALA A 31 -22.31 -15.12 -14.85
N CYS A 32 -21.83 -14.94 -16.08
CA CYS A 32 -22.60 -14.33 -17.15
C CYS A 32 -23.75 -15.24 -17.56
N THR A 33 -24.98 -14.70 -17.64
CA THR A 33 -26.15 -15.45 -18.12
C THR A 33 -26.32 -15.40 -19.64
N GLY A 34 -25.59 -14.50 -20.32
CA GLY A 34 -25.65 -14.31 -21.77
C GLY A 34 -24.47 -14.91 -22.56
N GLY A 35 -23.49 -15.53 -21.89
CA GLY A 35 -22.30 -16.08 -22.54
C GLY A 35 -21.39 -16.85 -21.59
N GLN A 36 -20.27 -17.36 -22.12
CA GLN A 36 -19.27 -18.09 -21.31
C GLN A 36 -18.43 -17.15 -20.42
N GLN A 37 -18.29 -15.89 -20.82
CA GLN A 37 -17.55 -14.85 -20.12
C GLN A 37 -18.28 -13.52 -20.30
N HIS A 38 -18.03 -12.57 -19.40
CA HIS A 38 -18.57 -11.22 -19.56
C HIS A 38 -17.85 -10.48 -20.68
N GLU A 39 -18.61 -9.69 -21.44
CA GLU A 39 -18.11 -8.74 -22.44
C GLU A 39 -18.56 -7.35 -22.01
N PHE A 40 -17.64 -6.54 -21.48
CA PHE A 40 -17.96 -5.26 -20.89
C PHE A 40 -17.77 -4.11 -21.89
N GLU A 41 -18.75 -3.21 -21.92
CA GLU A 41 -18.64 -1.86 -22.48
C GLU A 41 -18.52 -0.86 -21.33
N SER A 42 -17.59 0.10 -21.46
CA SER A 42 -17.27 1.06 -20.39
C SER A 42 -17.79 2.46 -20.74
N HIS A 43 -18.44 3.11 -19.77
CA HIS A 43 -18.95 4.47 -19.88
C HIS A 43 -18.39 5.36 -18.76
N ILE A 44 -17.77 6.49 -19.11
CA ILE A 44 -17.27 7.45 -18.13
C ILE A 44 -18.45 8.23 -17.54
N LEU A 45 -18.75 8.00 -16.26
CA LEU A 45 -19.77 8.77 -15.53
C LEU A 45 -19.19 10.08 -15.00
N LYS A 46 -17.96 10.01 -14.48
CA LYS A 46 -17.25 11.16 -13.91
C LYS A 46 -15.77 11.05 -14.24
N LEU A 47 -15.21 12.09 -14.84
CA LEU A 47 -13.77 12.16 -15.05
C LEU A 47 -13.06 12.39 -13.71
N ASN A 48 -11.91 11.75 -13.53
CA ASN A 48 -11.03 12.04 -12.40
C ASN A 48 -10.37 13.42 -12.55
N SER A 49 -9.97 14.01 -11.43
CA SER A 49 -9.19 15.25 -11.38
C SER A 49 -7.95 15.05 -10.51
N GLU A 50 -7.17 16.11 -10.30
CA GLU A 50 -5.99 16.08 -9.43
C GLU A 50 -6.36 15.76 -7.96
N GLU A 51 -7.60 16.05 -7.55
CA GLU A 51 -8.07 15.95 -6.17
C GLU A 51 -9.17 14.92 -5.96
N SER A 52 -9.92 14.57 -7.02
CA SER A 52 -11.09 13.72 -6.90
C SER A 52 -11.02 12.52 -7.84
N GLU A 53 -11.47 11.38 -7.32
CA GLU A 53 -11.64 10.17 -8.11
C GLU A 53 -12.72 10.35 -9.20
N GLY A 54 -12.47 9.65 -10.31
CA GLY A 54 -13.42 9.46 -11.40
C GLY A 54 -14.20 8.16 -11.23
N GLN A 55 -15.24 8.00 -12.03
CA GLN A 55 -16.13 6.84 -12.01
C GLN A 55 -16.38 6.38 -13.44
N VAL A 56 -16.16 5.09 -13.67
CA VAL A 56 -16.46 4.40 -14.92
C VAL A 56 -17.48 3.31 -14.62
N GLU A 57 -18.57 3.32 -15.35
CA GLU A 57 -19.56 2.25 -15.33
C GLU A 57 -19.17 1.21 -16.37
N ASN A 58 -19.07 -0.05 -15.95
CA ASN A 58 -18.83 -1.18 -16.84
C ASN A 58 -20.12 -2.00 -16.94
N VAL A 59 -20.64 -2.14 -18.15
CA VAL A 59 -21.90 -2.85 -18.44
C VAL A 59 -21.61 -4.06 -19.32
N CYS A 60 -21.98 -5.24 -18.87
CA CYS A 60 -21.87 -6.44 -19.70
C CYS A 60 -22.94 -6.41 -20.80
N THR A 61 -22.52 -6.40 -22.07
CA THR A 61 -23.42 -6.31 -23.23
C THR A 61 -24.26 -7.58 -23.42
N LEU A 62 -23.85 -8.70 -22.81
CA LEU A 62 -24.51 -10.00 -22.94
C LEU A 62 -25.58 -10.26 -21.87
N CYS A 63 -25.35 -9.84 -20.62
CA CYS A 63 -26.26 -10.13 -19.51
C CYS A 63 -26.77 -8.89 -18.76
N GLY A 64 -26.26 -7.70 -19.07
CA GLY A 64 -26.64 -6.45 -18.40
C GLY A 64 -26.10 -6.30 -16.97
N TYR A 65 -25.17 -7.16 -16.53
CA TYR A 65 -24.49 -6.98 -15.24
C TYR A 65 -23.65 -5.69 -15.27
N THR A 66 -23.77 -4.88 -14.22
CA THR A 66 -23.10 -3.58 -14.11
C THR A 66 -22.28 -3.46 -12.83
N TYR A 67 -21.12 -2.82 -12.92
CA TYR A 67 -20.37 -2.38 -11.74
C TYR A 67 -19.67 -1.04 -12.00
N ILE A 68 -19.36 -0.31 -10.92
CA ILE A 68 -18.61 0.95 -10.99
C ILE A 68 -17.15 0.67 -10.62
N GLU A 69 -16.25 1.11 -11.49
CA GLU A 69 -14.83 1.17 -11.26
C GLU A 69 -14.42 2.62 -10.94
N TYR A 70 -13.63 2.79 -9.88
CA TYR A 70 -13.15 4.11 -9.47
C TYR A 70 -11.76 4.37 -10.07
N LEU A 71 -11.66 5.46 -10.82
CA LEU A 71 -10.38 5.95 -11.35
C LEU A 71 -9.71 6.82 -10.28
N PRO A 72 -8.47 6.52 -9.87
CA PRO A 72 -7.78 7.33 -8.87
C PRO A 72 -7.61 8.77 -9.36
N ALA A 73 -7.54 9.71 -8.41
CA ALA A 73 -7.14 11.08 -8.71
C ALA A 73 -5.75 11.11 -9.38
N THR A 74 -5.54 11.99 -10.36
CA THR A 74 -4.27 12.09 -11.08
C THR A 74 -3.14 12.64 -10.22
N GLY A 75 -3.48 13.35 -9.15
CA GLY A 75 -2.54 14.08 -8.31
C GLY A 75 -2.10 15.41 -8.92
N HIS A 76 -1.50 16.27 -8.09
CA HIS A 76 -1.00 17.57 -8.54
C HIS A 76 0.35 17.45 -9.25
N HIS A 77 0.45 18.07 -10.42
CA HIS A 77 1.71 18.22 -11.17
C HIS A 77 2.33 19.59 -10.89
N PHE A 78 3.13 19.66 -9.82
CA PHE A 78 3.85 20.88 -9.47
C PHE A 78 5.15 21.04 -10.25
N GLY A 79 5.42 22.25 -10.72
CA GLY A 79 6.73 22.62 -11.27
C GLY A 79 7.79 22.87 -10.19
N ASP A 80 8.93 23.40 -10.62
CA ASP A 80 10.04 23.75 -9.73
C ASP A 80 9.64 24.80 -8.69
N TRP A 81 10.26 24.69 -7.51
CA TRP A 81 10.17 25.70 -6.46
C TRP A 81 10.85 27.00 -6.90
N ARG A 82 10.14 28.11 -6.74
CA ARG A 82 10.66 29.46 -7.00
C ARG A 82 10.79 30.21 -5.69
N VAL A 83 11.92 30.89 -5.49
CA VAL A 83 12.14 31.75 -4.32
C VAL A 83 11.24 32.97 -4.44
N VAL A 84 10.46 33.24 -3.40
CA VAL A 84 9.56 34.41 -3.33
C VAL A 84 10.09 35.46 -2.36
N GLU A 85 10.69 35.01 -1.26
CA GLU A 85 11.30 35.89 -0.26
C GLU A 85 12.55 35.20 0.28
N GLU A 86 13.62 35.98 0.48
CA GLU A 86 14.83 35.52 1.12
C GLU A 86 15.17 36.47 2.27
N ARG A 87 15.34 35.90 3.45
CA ARG A 87 15.63 36.59 4.71
C ARG A 87 16.96 36.09 5.28
N PRO A 88 18.09 36.54 4.75
CA PRO A 88 19.41 36.08 5.17
C PRO A 88 19.70 36.35 6.65
N GLU A 89 19.19 37.45 7.21
CA GLU A 89 19.36 37.82 8.63
C GLU A 89 18.67 36.86 9.60
N SER A 90 17.61 36.17 9.15
CA SER A 90 16.93 35.13 9.92
C SER A 90 17.29 33.72 9.45
N GLY A 91 18.19 33.60 8.47
CA GLY A 91 18.56 32.33 7.84
C GLY A 91 17.36 31.59 7.22
N ILE A 92 16.39 32.31 6.64
CA ILE A 92 15.16 31.73 6.12
C ILE A 92 14.97 32.12 4.65
N ARG A 93 14.51 31.18 3.82
CA ARG A 93 14.08 31.38 2.43
C ARG A 93 12.68 30.82 2.24
N ILE A 94 11.77 31.60 1.67
CA ILE A 94 10.40 31.18 1.35
C ILE A 94 10.33 30.86 -0.14
N GLU A 95 9.89 29.65 -0.45
CA GLU A 95 9.75 29.15 -1.81
C GLU A 95 8.29 28.81 -2.10
N ARG A 96 7.85 29.05 -3.34
CA ARG A 96 6.50 28.73 -3.85
C ARG A 96 6.59 27.90 -5.11
N ARG A 97 5.68 26.94 -5.26
CA ARG A 97 5.42 26.27 -6.54
C ARG A 97 3.91 26.20 -6.80
N GLU A 98 3.54 25.95 -8.05
CA GLU A 98 2.16 25.92 -8.49
C GLU A 98 1.90 24.69 -9.36
N CYS A 99 0.72 24.09 -9.19
CA CYS A 99 0.26 22.98 -10.01
C CYS A 99 -0.08 23.49 -11.41
N GLN A 100 0.43 22.84 -12.44
CA GLN A 100 0.21 23.26 -13.84
C GLN A 100 -1.23 23.04 -14.33
N GLY A 101 -1.95 22.08 -13.75
CA GLY A 101 -3.33 21.77 -14.14
C GLY A 101 -4.37 22.64 -13.42
N CYS A 102 -4.30 22.69 -12.08
CA CYS A 102 -5.33 23.32 -11.26
C CYS A 102 -4.94 24.65 -10.61
N HIS A 103 -3.73 25.16 -10.88
CA HIS A 103 -3.23 26.44 -10.36
C HIS A 103 -3.17 26.58 -8.83
N ARG A 104 -3.31 25.48 -8.09
CA ARG A 104 -3.13 25.46 -6.64
C ARG A 104 -1.64 25.65 -6.31
N GLY A 105 -1.36 26.57 -5.40
CA GLY A 105 0.00 26.89 -4.96
C GLY A 105 0.36 26.25 -3.63
N GLU A 106 1.62 25.84 -3.51
CA GLU A 106 2.22 25.42 -2.24
C GLU A 106 3.34 26.39 -1.87
N VAL A 107 3.51 26.64 -0.57
CA VAL A 107 4.57 27.48 -0.03
C VAL A 107 5.34 26.68 1.03
N ARG A 108 6.67 26.74 0.98
CA ARG A 108 7.54 26.15 1.98
C ARG A 108 8.57 27.16 2.48
N THR A 109 9.01 26.94 3.71
CA THR A 109 10.08 27.71 4.36
C THR A 109 11.31 26.82 4.48
N VAL A 110 12.43 27.24 3.90
CA VAL A 110 13.71 26.56 3.89
C VAL A 110 14.69 27.34 4.77
N ARG A 111 15.46 26.67 5.62
CA ARG A 111 16.54 27.31 6.37
C ARG A 111 17.79 27.44 5.49
N ILE A 112 18.36 28.63 5.44
CA ILE A 112 19.64 28.90 4.77
C ILE A 112 20.75 28.60 5.77
N GLU A 113 21.53 27.56 5.50
CA GLU A 113 22.74 27.31 6.27
C GLU A 113 23.81 28.26 5.76
N LEU A 114 24.13 29.29 6.55
CA LEU A 114 25.26 30.17 6.24
C LEU A 114 26.54 29.35 6.41
N PRO A 115 27.48 29.34 5.45
CA PRO A 115 28.76 28.68 5.64
C PRO A 115 29.54 29.43 6.73
N SER A 116 29.68 28.84 7.91
CA SER A 116 30.70 29.24 8.88
C SER A 116 32.02 28.60 8.47
N PRO A 117 33.14 29.33 8.38
CA PRO A 117 34.45 28.70 8.37
C PRO A 117 34.68 28.11 9.77
N ASP A 118 35.27 26.93 9.81
CA ASP A 118 35.74 26.21 11.00
C ASP A 118 34.72 25.27 11.66
N SER A 119 34.76 24.01 11.23
CA SER A 119 34.57 22.87 12.14
C SER A 119 35.37 21.67 11.65
N ASP A 120 36.46 21.35 12.37
CA ASP A 120 37.17 20.07 12.28
C ASP A 120 36.28 18.89 12.72
N PRO A 121 36.46 17.67 12.18
CA PRO A 121 35.74 16.50 12.65
C PRO A 121 36.57 15.71 13.67
N ALA A 122 36.06 15.56 14.89
CA ALA A 122 36.53 14.54 15.83
C ALA A 122 35.34 13.65 16.24
N GLN A 123 35.57 12.34 16.12
CA GLN A 123 34.61 11.25 16.34
C GLN A 123 34.23 11.10 17.83
N GLU A 124 32.98 10.72 18.10
CA GLU A 124 32.65 9.87 19.24
C GLU A 124 31.87 8.64 18.76
N GLY A 125 32.34 7.47 19.21
CA GLY A 125 31.78 6.18 18.87
C GLY A 125 30.51 5.89 19.68
N GLU A 126 29.45 5.53 18.97
CA GLU A 126 28.24 4.98 19.57
C GLU A 126 28.11 3.52 19.10
N SER A 127 27.96 2.58 20.03
CA SER A 127 27.68 1.19 19.70
C SER A 127 26.25 1.06 19.17
N GLY A 128 26.06 1.49 17.91
CA GLY A 128 24.79 1.43 17.21
C GLY A 128 24.55 0.02 16.66
N ILE A 129 23.48 -0.62 17.10
CA ILE A 129 22.90 -1.78 16.44
C ILE A 129 22.72 -1.41 14.96
N ASN A 130 23.25 -2.21 14.02
CA ASN A 130 23.19 -1.88 12.60
C ASN A 130 21.72 -1.68 12.20
N ARG A 131 21.40 -0.57 11.51
CA ARG A 131 20.05 -0.26 11.00
C ARG A 131 19.45 -1.43 10.20
N MET A 132 20.29 -2.25 9.57
CA MET A 132 19.89 -3.46 8.86
C MET A 132 19.34 -4.55 9.80
N ASP A 133 19.91 -4.72 11.00
CA ASP A 133 19.48 -5.70 12.02
C ASP A 133 18.17 -5.27 12.69
N LEU A 134 17.94 -3.95 12.85
CA LEU A 134 16.68 -3.41 13.34
C LEU A 134 15.55 -3.61 12.33
N LEU A 135 15.83 -3.41 11.03
CA LEU A 135 14.87 -3.65 9.95
C LEU A 135 14.56 -5.15 9.80
N LEU A 136 15.57 -6.03 9.92
CA LEU A 136 15.38 -7.48 9.90
C LEU A 136 14.52 -7.95 11.07
N SER A 137 14.79 -7.48 12.29
CA SER A 137 14.04 -7.87 13.49
C SER A 137 12.59 -7.37 13.46
N ALA A 138 12.36 -6.15 12.97
CA ALA A 138 11.00 -5.64 12.75
C ALA A 138 10.23 -6.48 11.71
N SER A 139 10.89 -6.91 10.62
CA SER A 139 10.28 -7.78 9.61
C SER A 139 9.94 -9.17 10.16
N ILE A 140 10.80 -9.76 10.98
CA ILE A 140 10.55 -11.06 11.61
C ILE A 140 9.38 -10.95 12.58
N GLY A 141 9.35 -9.91 13.43
CA GLY A 141 8.25 -9.67 14.36
C GLY A 141 6.89 -9.53 13.66
N GLY A 142 6.85 -8.81 12.52
CA GLY A 142 5.64 -8.69 11.71
C GLY A 142 5.12 -10.04 11.20
N VAL A 143 6.01 -10.89 10.67
CA VAL A 143 5.64 -12.21 10.15
C VAL A 143 5.08 -13.12 11.25
N TRP A 144 5.71 -13.15 12.43
CA TRP A 144 5.20 -13.92 13.58
C TRP A 144 3.89 -13.36 14.13
N GLY A 145 3.71 -12.03 14.10
CA GLY A 145 2.44 -11.41 14.47
C GLY A 145 1.30 -11.83 13.55
N CYS A 146 1.54 -11.79 12.24
CA CYS A 146 0.55 -12.21 11.25
C CYS A 146 0.21 -13.70 11.37
N THR A 147 1.19 -14.58 11.60
CA THR A 147 0.94 -16.02 11.73
C THR A 147 0.13 -16.35 12.99
N ILE A 148 0.41 -15.70 14.12
CA ILE A 148 -0.36 -15.85 15.35
C ILE A 148 -1.81 -15.38 15.12
N ALA A 149 -2.03 -14.25 14.46
CA ALA A 149 -3.35 -13.73 14.16
C ALA A 149 -4.17 -14.69 13.26
N VAL A 150 -3.54 -15.26 12.23
CA VAL A 150 -4.17 -16.25 11.34
C VAL A 150 -4.52 -17.53 12.10
N LEU A 151 -3.62 -18.06 12.93
CA LEU A 151 -3.87 -19.26 13.73
C LEU A 151 -5.00 -19.03 14.75
N TRP A 152 -5.05 -17.85 15.36
CA TRP A 152 -6.14 -17.45 16.24
C TRP A 152 -7.47 -17.42 15.49
N TYR A 153 -7.52 -16.76 14.33
CA TYR A 153 -8.73 -16.67 13.51
C TYR A 153 -9.22 -18.06 13.08
N ASN A 154 -8.32 -18.90 12.58
CA ASN A 154 -8.65 -20.29 12.22
C ASN A 154 -9.20 -21.09 13.40
N SER A 155 -8.65 -20.89 14.60
CA SER A 155 -9.17 -21.53 15.82
C SER A 155 -10.59 -21.08 16.17
N LEU A 156 -10.91 -19.80 15.97
CA LEU A 156 -12.27 -19.28 16.15
C LEU A 156 -13.26 -19.90 15.15
N VAL A 157 -12.86 -19.98 13.88
CA VAL A 157 -13.68 -20.61 12.81
C VAL A 157 -13.92 -22.09 13.10
N LEU A 158 -12.90 -22.83 13.53
CA LEU A 158 -13.03 -24.24 13.92
C LEU A 158 -13.97 -24.41 15.12
N ASN A 159 -13.87 -23.54 16.12
CA ASN A 159 -14.78 -23.56 17.27
C ASN A 159 -16.23 -23.24 16.89
N TRP A 160 -16.44 -22.30 15.97
CA TRP A 160 -17.75 -22.01 15.41
C TRP A 160 -18.30 -23.23 14.66
N TYR A 161 -17.51 -23.83 13.77
CA TYR A 161 -17.90 -24.99 12.99
C TYR A 161 -18.27 -26.18 13.90
N LYS A 162 -17.45 -26.47 14.91
CA LYS A 162 -17.72 -27.54 15.89
C LYS A 162 -19.04 -27.32 16.61
N ARG A 163 -19.33 -26.07 17.02
CA ARG A 163 -20.59 -25.70 17.66
C ARG A 163 -21.78 -25.92 16.75
N GLU A 164 -21.68 -25.53 15.48
CA GLU A 164 -22.78 -25.65 14.52
C GLU A 164 -23.03 -27.11 14.11
N SER A 165 -21.97 -27.90 13.94
CA SER A 165 -22.07 -29.34 13.69
C SER A 165 -22.75 -30.08 14.86
N SER A 166 -22.42 -29.76 16.12
CA SER A 166 -23.10 -30.37 17.28
C SER A 166 -24.60 -30.02 17.33
N LYS A 167 -25.00 -28.79 16.96
CA LYS A 167 -26.43 -28.44 16.86
C LYS A 167 -27.13 -29.23 15.76
N ALA A 168 -26.48 -29.45 14.62
CA ALA A 168 -27.03 -30.23 13.52
C ALA A 168 -27.20 -31.71 13.88
N LEU A 169 -26.27 -32.28 14.66
CA LEU A 169 -26.36 -33.65 15.16
C LEU A 169 -27.52 -33.82 16.15
N ASN A 170 -27.69 -32.87 17.10
CA ASN A 170 -28.77 -32.93 18.10
C ASN A 170 -30.17 -32.63 17.53
N ARG A 171 -30.28 -32.22 16.25
CA ARG A 171 -31.54 -32.00 15.54
C ARG A 171 -31.98 -33.22 14.71
N ARG A 172 -31.16 -34.28 14.65
CA ARG A 172 -31.51 -35.58 14.06
C ARG A 172 -31.90 -36.56 15.16
#